data_AF-A0A8E6U0T5-F1
#
_entry.id   AF-A0A8E6U0T5-F1
#
_cell.length_a   1.000
_cell.length_b   1.000
_cell.length_c   1.000
_cell.angle_alpha   90.00
_cell.angle_beta   90.00
_cell.angle_gamma   90.00
#
_symmetry.space_group_name_H-M   'P 1'
#
loop_
_entity.id
_entity.type
_entity.pdbx_description
1 polymer ?
#
loop_
_entity_poly.entity_id
_entity_poly.type
_entity_poly.pdbx_seq_one_letter_code
_entity_poly.pdbx_strand_id
1 'polypeptide(L)'
;MFKPELLSPAGTLKNMRYAFAYGADAVYAGQPRYSLRVRNNEFNHENLQLGINEAHALGKKFYVVVNIAPHNAKLKTFIRDLKPVVEMGPDALIMSDPGLIMLVREHFPAMPIHLSVQANAVNWATVKFWQQMGLTRVILSRELSLEEIEEIRQQVPDMEIEIFVHGALCMAYSGRCLLSGYINKRDPNQGTCTNACRWEYNVQEGKEDVVGNIVHKHEPIPVQNVEPTLGIGAPTDKVFMIEEAQRPGEYMTAFEDEHGTYIMNSKDLRAIAHVERLTKMGIHSLKIEGRTKSFYYCARTAQVYRKAIDDAAAGKPFDPTLLETLEGLAHRGYTEGFLRRHTHDDYQNYEYGYSVSERQQFVGEFTGERKGQLAAVAVKNKFSVGDSLELMTPQGNINFTLEQMENAKGDAMPVAPGDGYTVWMPVPQDVTLDYALLMRNFSGESTRNPHAK
;
A
#
# COMPACT_ATOMS: atom_id res chain seq x y z
N MET A 1 2.21 -29.36 0.47
CA MET A 1 2.57 -28.55 -0.72
C MET A 1 3.54 -27.46 -0.27
N PHE A 2 4.33 -26.92 -1.19
CA PHE A 2 5.13 -25.72 -0.92
C PHE A 2 4.23 -24.56 -0.46
N LYS A 3 4.72 -23.73 0.46
CA LYS A 3 3.97 -22.62 1.06
C LYS A 3 4.78 -21.33 0.94
N PRO A 4 4.40 -20.40 0.05
CA PRO A 4 5.05 -19.11 -0.08
C PRO A 4 5.08 -18.33 1.24
N GLU A 5 6.17 -17.60 1.47
CA GLU A 5 6.30 -16.59 2.53
C GLU A 5 5.35 -15.43 2.23
N LEU A 6 4.57 -14.99 3.23
CA LEU A 6 3.81 -13.74 3.14
C LEU A 6 4.64 -12.57 3.69
N LEU A 7 5.08 -11.69 2.80
CA LEU A 7 5.86 -10.50 3.14
C LEU A 7 4.98 -9.24 3.18
N SER A 8 4.81 -8.69 4.39
CA SER A 8 3.98 -7.51 4.64
C SER A 8 4.80 -6.23 4.84
N PRO A 9 4.25 -5.04 4.50
CA PRO A 9 4.94 -3.77 4.70
C PRO A 9 4.87 -3.32 6.17
N ALA A 10 5.96 -2.74 6.68
CA ALA A 10 5.98 -2.07 7.98
C ALA A 10 6.51 -0.63 7.86
N GLY A 11 5.65 0.35 8.16
CA GLY A 11 6.03 1.76 8.34
C GLY A 11 6.31 2.13 9.80
N THR A 12 5.69 1.39 10.73
CA THR A 12 5.81 1.57 12.18
C THR A 12 5.90 0.19 12.87
N LEU A 13 6.30 0.18 14.14
CA LEU A 13 6.22 -1.04 14.97
C LEU A 13 4.78 -1.55 15.12
N LYS A 14 3.81 -0.63 15.18
CA LYS A 14 2.38 -0.99 15.24
C LYS A 14 1.97 -1.73 13.96
N ASN A 15 2.33 -1.22 12.77
CA ASN A 15 2.07 -1.91 11.51
C ASN A 15 2.68 -3.32 11.48
N MET A 16 3.94 -3.46 11.95
CA MET A 16 4.63 -4.76 12.01
C MET A 16 3.88 -5.75 12.90
N ARG A 17 3.55 -5.37 14.13
CA ARG A 17 2.88 -6.25 15.10
C ARG A 17 1.52 -6.73 14.59
N TYR A 18 0.73 -5.82 14.00
CA TYR A 18 -0.53 -6.18 13.34
C TYR A 18 -0.31 -7.11 12.13
N ALA A 19 0.69 -6.87 11.29
CA ALA A 19 0.98 -7.76 10.18
C ALA A 19 1.31 -9.19 10.66
N PHE A 20 2.12 -9.33 11.71
CA PHE A 20 2.45 -10.64 12.29
C PHE A 20 1.25 -11.30 12.95
N ALA A 21 0.47 -10.57 13.74
CA ALA A 21 -0.73 -11.09 14.39
C ALA A 21 -1.72 -11.68 13.37
N TYR A 22 -1.85 -11.06 12.19
CA TYR A 22 -2.74 -11.50 11.12
C TYR A 22 -2.08 -12.41 10.07
N GLY A 23 -0.89 -12.95 10.36
CA GLY A 23 -0.34 -14.09 9.63
C GLY A 23 0.78 -13.79 8.63
N ALA A 24 1.36 -12.59 8.63
CA ALA A 24 2.61 -12.35 7.89
C ALA A 24 3.74 -13.26 8.41
N ASP A 25 4.58 -13.74 7.50
CA ASP A 25 5.76 -14.55 7.81
C ASP A 25 7.01 -13.68 7.95
N ALA A 26 7.03 -12.57 7.22
CA ALA A 26 8.08 -11.58 7.23
C ALA A 26 7.50 -10.16 7.11
N VAL A 27 8.26 -9.18 7.57
CA VAL A 27 8.01 -7.76 7.27
C VAL A 27 9.20 -7.10 6.60
N TYR A 28 8.95 -6.00 5.89
CA TYR A 28 10.02 -5.12 5.41
C TYR A 28 9.83 -3.67 5.87
N ALA A 29 10.90 -3.07 6.37
CA ALA A 29 10.95 -1.67 6.80
C ALA A 29 12.09 -0.92 6.11
N GLY A 30 11.93 0.39 5.92
CA GLY A 30 12.96 1.20 5.27
C GLY A 30 14.05 1.65 6.23
N GLN A 31 15.32 1.51 5.85
CA GLN A 31 16.38 2.22 6.54
C GLN A 31 16.27 3.73 6.26
N PRO A 32 16.21 4.61 7.28
CA PRO A 32 16.25 6.04 7.06
C PRO A 32 17.43 6.45 6.17
N ARG A 33 17.27 7.53 5.37
CA ARG A 33 18.25 8.05 4.39
C ARG A 33 18.51 7.18 3.13
N TYR A 34 18.30 5.87 3.21
CA TYR A 34 18.62 4.91 2.14
C TYR A 34 17.41 4.11 1.60
N SER A 35 16.20 4.41 2.05
CA SER A 35 14.94 3.83 1.55
C SER A 35 14.17 4.82 0.68
N LEU A 36 13.51 4.32 -0.37
CA LEU A 36 12.64 5.12 -1.25
C LEU A 36 11.31 5.58 -0.64
N ARG A 37 10.98 5.13 0.57
CA ARG A 37 9.80 5.60 1.29
C ARG A 37 10.25 6.01 2.68
N VAL A 38 10.53 7.30 2.81
CA VAL A 38 10.99 7.92 4.07
C VAL A 38 9.82 8.57 4.82
N ARG A 39 8.74 8.94 4.11
CA ARG A 39 7.54 9.49 4.74
C ARG A 39 6.81 8.40 5.54
N ASN A 40 6.34 8.74 6.73
CA ASN A 40 5.63 7.85 7.66
C ASN A 40 6.43 6.58 8.03
N ASN A 41 7.75 6.74 8.16
CA ASN A 41 8.64 5.68 8.62
C ASN A 41 9.13 6.01 10.04
N GLU A 42 8.72 5.22 11.03
CA GLU A 42 9.12 5.37 12.43
C GLU A 42 10.38 4.56 12.77
N PHE A 43 10.93 3.77 11.83
CA PHE A 43 12.09 2.93 12.07
C PHE A 43 13.41 3.72 12.06
N ASN A 44 13.66 4.48 13.12
CA ASN A 44 15.02 4.87 13.51
C ASN A 44 15.82 3.65 13.99
N HIS A 45 17.10 3.81 14.36
CA HIS A 45 17.94 2.69 14.80
C HIS A 45 17.39 1.92 16.00
N GLU A 46 16.81 2.63 16.97
CA GLU A 46 16.22 2.01 18.17
C GLU A 46 14.99 1.15 17.81
N ASN A 47 14.04 1.73 17.08
CA ASN A 47 12.84 1.01 16.62
C ASN A 47 13.20 -0.11 15.64
N LEU A 48 14.28 0.01 14.87
CA LEU A 48 14.75 -1.05 13.99
C LEU A 48 15.28 -2.23 14.79
N GLN A 49 16.14 -1.99 15.78
CA GLN A 49 16.64 -3.05 16.67
C GLN A 49 15.49 -3.72 17.42
N LEU A 50 14.54 -2.93 17.95
CA LEU A 50 13.36 -3.47 18.63
C LEU A 50 12.51 -4.32 17.69
N GLY A 51 12.26 -3.84 16.48
CA GLY A 51 11.47 -4.56 15.48
C GLY A 51 12.09 -5.88 15.04
N ILE A 52 13.41 -5.91 14.82
CA ILE A 52 14.15 -7.13 14.50
C ILE A 52 14.05 -8.13 15.65
N ASN A 53 14.29 -7.69 16.88
CA ASN A 53 14.23 -8.56 18.06
C ASN A 53 12.82 -9.15 18.27
N GLU A 54 11.77 -8.35 18.11
CA GLU A 54 10.38 -8.82 18.21
C GLU A 54 10.03 -9.83 17.10
N ALA A 55 10.47 -9.59 15.86
CA ALA A 55 10.27 -10.53 14.76
C ALA A 55 10.93 -11.88 15.08
N HIS A 56 12.20 -11.87 15.49
CA HIS A 56 12.94 -13.09 15.82
C HIS A 56 12.37 -13.84 17.02
N ALA A 57 11.91 -13.12 18.04
CA ALA A 57 11.22 -13.73 19.19
C ALA A 57 9.93 -14.46 18.79
N LEU A 58 9.27 -14.02 17.71
CA LEU A 58 8.09 -14.66 17.12
C LEU A 58 8.44 -15.75 16.08
N GLY A 59 9.72 -16.01 15.81
CA GLY A 59 10.17 -16.89 14.73
C GLY A 59 9.85 -16.35 13.33
N LYS A 60 9.70 -15.03 13.20
CA LYS A 60 9.38 -14.30 11.98
C LYS A 60 10.63 -13.56 11.47
N LYS A 61 10.60 -13.17 10.19
CA LYS A 61 11.73 -12.49 9.55
C LYS A 61 11.52 -10.98 9.44
N PHE A 62 12.63 -10.24 9.48
CA PHE A 62 12.65 -8.79 9.31
C PHE A 62 13.66 -8.39 8.23
N TYR A 63 13.17 -7.81 7.14
CA TYR A 63 14.00 -7.32 6.04
C TYR A 63 14.15 -5.80 6.07
N VAL A 64 15.37 -5.32 5.81
CA VAL A 64 15.67 -3.88 5.80
C VAL A 64 15.88 -3.37 4.39
N VAL A 65 15.15 -2.32 4.00
CA VAL A 65 15.21 -1.78 2.64
C VAL A 65 16.23 -0.66 2.53
N VAL A 66 17.15 -0.84 1.57
CA VAL A 66 18.27 0.06 1.24
C VAL A 66 18.32 0.22 -0.30
N ASN A 67 17.25 0.79 -0.88
CA ASN A 67 16.95 0.69 -2.31
C ASN A 67 16.85 2.02 -3.06
N ILE A 68 17.53 3.06 -2.59
CA ILE A 68 17.68 4.31 -3.35
C ILE A 68 18.63 4.14 -4.54
N ALA A 69 18.61 5.11 -5.47
CA ALA A 69 19.64 5.29 -6.48
C ALA A 69 20.62 6.38 -6.01
N PRO A 70 21.70 6.08 -5.26
CA PRO A 70 22.52 7.10 -4.59
C PRO A 70 23.34 7.94 -5.58
N HIS A 71 23.65 9.18 -5.18
CA HIS A 71 24.71 9.99 -5.81
C HIS A 71 25.99 9.91 -4.96
N ASN A 72 27.13 10.27 -5.55
CA ASN A 72 28.48 10.14 -4.93
C ASN A 72 28.59 10.64 -3.48
N ALA A 73 27.85 11.68 -3.11
CA ALA A 73 27.85 12.19 -1.73
C ALA A 73 27.40 11.14 -0.70
N LYS A 74 26.44 10.28 -1.05
CA LYS A 74 25.95 9.21 -0.17
C LYS A 74 26.91 8.03 -0.05
N LEU A 75 27.75 7.79 -1.05
CA LEU A 75 28.76 6.72 -1.04
C LEU A 75 29.77 6.92 0.10
N LYS A 76 30.17 8.18 0.36
CA LYS A 76 31.17 8.54 1.37
C LYS A 76 30.84 8.08 2.79
N THR A 77 29.56 7.95 3.13
CA THR A 77 29.12 7.56 4.47
C THR A 77 28.39 6.23 4.51
N PHE A 78 28.17 5.59 3.36
CA PHE A 78 27.25 4.46 3.23
C PHE A 78 27.61 3.29 4.15
N ILE A 79 28.84 2.77 4.06
CA ILE A 79 29.26 1.62 4.87
C ILE A 79 29.23 1.93 6.36
N ARG A 80 29.68 3.14 6.75
CA ARG A 80 29.63 3.59 8.14
C ARG A 80 28.19 3.63 8.67
N ASP A 81 27.26 4.17 7.88
CA ASP A 81 25.87 4.33 8.28
C ASP A 81 25.10 3.00 8.27
N LEU A 82 25.51 2.03 7.43
CA LEU A 82 24.91 0.70 7.31
C LEU A 82 25.46 -0.29 8.34
N LYS A 83 26.72 -0.17 8.76
CA LYS A 83 27.35 -1.04 9.75
C LYS A 83 26.47 -1.35 10.98
N PRO A 84 25.93 -0.35 11.72
CA PRO A 84 25.08 -0.64 12.86
C PRO A 84 23.82 -1.41 12.49
N VAL A 85 23.26 -1.20 11.29
CA VAL A 85 22.08 -1.92 10.81
C VAL A 85 22.40 -3.39 10.56
N VAL A 86 23.57 -3.69 9.99
CA VAL A 86 24.01 -5.08 9.78
C VAL A 86 24.27 -5.76 11.13
N GLU A 87 24.85 -5.05 12.09
CA GLU A 87 25.10 -5.56 13.45
C GLU A 87 23.80 -5.84 14.23
N MET A 88 22.69 -5.16 13.92
CA MET A 88 21.36 -5.48 14.46
C MET A 88 20.84 -6.86 13.99
N GLY A 89 21.41 -7.43 12.92
CA GLY A 89 21.11 -8.77 12.42
C GLY A 89 19.79 -8.93 11.66
N PRO A 90 19.41 -8.06 10.71
CA PRO A 90 18.24 -8.31 9.87
C PRO A 90 18.43 -9.56 9.00
N ASP A 91 17.33 -10.22 8.62
CA ASP A 91 17.37 -11.46 7.84
C ASP A 91 17.87 -11.26 6.40
N ALA A 92 17.67 -10.05 5.85
CA ALA A 92 18.21 -9.65 4.55
C ALA A 92 18.14 -8.13 4.35
N LEU A 93 18.99 -7.62 3.46
CA LEU A 93 18.87 -6.27 2.90
C LEU A 93 18.17 -6.30 1.54
N ILE A 94 17.19 -5.44 1.33
CA ILE A 94 16.52 -5.25 0.03
C ILE A 94 17.18 -4.08 -0.70
N MET A 95 17.95 -4.35 -1.76
CA MET A 95 18.85 -3.38 -2.42
C MET A 95 18.63 -3.31 -3.93
N SER A 96 18.92 -2.16 -4.55
CA SER A 96 18.73 -1.94 -6.00
C SER A 96 19.98 -1.53 -6.77
N ASP A 97 20.87 -0.76 -6.12
CA ASP A 97 22.03 -0.18 -6.79
C ASP A 97 23.20 -1.19 -6.85
N PRO A 98 23.72 -1.54 -8.04
CA PRO A 98 24.81 -2.50 -8.16
C PRO A 98 26.09 -2.09 -7.41
N GLY A 99 26.40 -0.78 -7.38
CA GLY A 99 27.58 -0.27 -6.69
C GLY A 99 27.46 -0.42 -5.17
N LEU A 100 26.31 -0.07 -4.59
CA LEU A 100 26.05 -0.31 -3.17
C LEU A 100 26.03 -1.79 -2.82
N ILE A 101 25.45 -2.64 -3.68
CA ILE A 101 25.44 -4.09 -3.50
C ILE A 101 26.88 -4.62 -3.45
N MET A 102 27.73 -4.22 -4.40
CA MET A 102 29.15 -4.57 -4.40
C MET A 102 29.82 -4.17 -3.10
N LEU A 103 29.64 -2.92 -2.65
CA LEU A 103 30.21 -2.42 -1.40
C LEU A 103 29.73 -3.22 -0.16
N VAL A 104 28.44 -3.59 -0.09
CA VAL A 104 27.92 -4.43 1.00
C VAL A 104 28.54 -5.82 0.95
N ARG A 105 28.66 -6.43 -0.23
CA ARG A 105 29.25 -7.76 -0.39
C ARG A 105 30.73 -7.78 0.03
N GLU A 106 31.47 -6.71 -0.26
CA GLU A 106 32.88 -6.56 0.15
C GLU A 106 33.04 -6.42 1.67
N HIS A 107 32.17 -5.67 2.33
CA HIS A 107 32.31 -5.32 3.75
C HIS A 107 31.53 -6.26 4.69
N PHE A 108 30.44 -6.86 4.20
CA PHE A 108 29.49 -7.68 4.95
C PHE A 108 29.08 -8.94 4.14
N PRO A 109 30.03 -9.82 3.78
CA PRO A 109 29.79 -10.92 2.83
C PRO A 109 28.74 -11.95 3.28
N ALA A 110 28.48 -12.03 4.59
CA ALA A 110 27.48 -12.93 5.19
C ALA A 110 26.05 -12.37 5.16
N MET A 111 25.86 -11.06 4.91
CA MET A 111 24.54 -10.43 4.91
C MET A 111 23.78 -10.81 3.63
N PRO A 112 22.62 -11.50 3.73
CA PRO A 112 21.82 -11.83 2.56
C PRO A 112 21.29 -10.56 1.87
N ILE A 113 21.27 -10.57 0.54
CA ILE A 113 20.78 -9.45 -0.26
C ILE A 113 19.67 -9.94 -1.18
N HIS A 114 18.52 -9.29 -1.08
CA HIS A 114 17.38 -9.45 -1.97
C HIS A 114 17.37 -8.29 -2.98
N LEU A 115 17.23 -8.60 -4.27
CA LEU A 115 17.14 -7.58 -5.31
C LEU A 115 15.79 -6.87 -5.23
N SER A 116 15.82 -5.55 -5.05
CA SER A 116 14.65 -4.67 -5.10
C SER A 116 14.08 -4.57 -6.51
N VAL A 117 12.76 -4.49 -6.62
CA VAL A 117 12.03 -4.27 -7.88
C VAL A 117 12.53 -3.05 -8.69
N GLN A 118 13.15 -2.07 -8.02
CA GLN A 118 13.83 -0.92 -8.62
C GLN A 118 14.93 -1.28 -9.64
N ALA A 119 15.51 -2.47 -9.52
CA ALA A 119 16.50 -2.97 -10.46
C ALA A 119 15.89 -3.43 -11.80
N ASN A 120 14.56 -3.51 -11.90
CA ASN A 120 13.81 -3.92 -13.09
C ASN A 120 14.21 -5.31 -13.63
N ALA A 121 14.20 -6.33 -12.78
CA ALA A 121 14.40 -7.71 -13.22
C ALA A 121 13.15 -8.20 -13.98
N VAL A 122 13.20 -8.13 -15.32
CA VAL A 122 12.09 -8.45 -16.25
C VAL A 122 12.36 -9.69 -17.13
N ASN A 123 13.48 -10.38 -16.95
CA ASN A 123 13.82 -11.57 -17.74
C ASN A 123 14.77 -12.49 -16.97
N TRP A 124 14.85 -13.76 -17.41
CA TRP A 124 15.63 -14.78 -16.71
C TRP A 124 17.14 -14.49 -16.73
N ALA A 125 17.66 -13.85 -17.78
CA ALA A 125 19.09 -13.56 -17.89
C ALA A 125 19.54 -12.51 -16.85
N THR A 126 18.72 -11.49 -16.60
CA THR A 126 18.93 -10.53 -15.51
C THR A 126 18.86 -11.21 -14.15
N VAL A 127 17.89 -12.12 -13.93
CA VAL A 127 17.80 -12.89 -12.68
C VAL A 127 19.06 -13.75 -12.47
N LYS A 128 19.51 -14.45 -13.51
CA LYS A 128 20.74 -15.26 -13.50
C LYS A 128 21.99 -14.43 -13.24
N PHE A 129 22.09 -13.23 -13.81
CA PHE A 129 23.18 -12.30 -13.53
C PHE A 129 23.25 -11.97 -12.03
N TRP A 130 22.12 -11.60 -11.42
CA TRP A 130 22.09 -11.28 -9.99
C TRP A 130 22.35 -12.49 -9.09
N GLN A 131 21.93 -13.69 -9.51
CA GLN A 131 22.33 -14.94 -8.85
C GLN A 131 23.86 -15.11 -8.85
N GLN A 132 24.52 -14.90 -9.99
CA GLN A 132 25.97 -15.00 -10.10
C GLN A 132 26.71 -13.95 -9.26
N MET A 133 26.09 -12.80 -9.00
CA MET A 133 26.61 -11.77 -8.08
C MET A 133 26.40 -12.12 -6.59
N GLY A 134 25.75 -13.26 -6.29
CA GLY A 134 25.59 -13.79 -4.94
C GLY A 134 24.36 -13.27 -4.19
N LEU A 135 23.35 -12.74 -4.90
CA LEU A 135 22.06 -12.42 -4.30
C LEU A 135 21.26 -13.69 -4.07
N THR A 136 20.45 -13.71 -3.01
CA THR A 136 19.71 -14.90 -2.58
C THR A 136 18.26 -14.91 -3.04
N ARG A 137 17.70 -13.72 -3.34
CA ARG A 137 16.32 -13.55 -3.81
C ARG A 137 16.21 -12.41 -4.79
N VAL A 138 15.34 -12.53 -5.78
CA VAL A 138 14.98 -11.44 -6.70
C VAL A 138 13.50 -11.10 -6.59
N ILE A 139 13.22 -9.82 -6.33
CA ILE A 139 11.88 -9.25 -6.42
C ILE A 139 11.65 -8.85 -7.86
N LEU A 140 10.81 -9.60 -8.56
CA LEU A 140 10.53 -9.38 -9.97
C LEU A 140 9.76 -8.09 -10.23
N SER A 141 9.91 -7.57 -11.44
CA SER A 141 9.15 -6.42 -11.93
C SER A 141 7.65 -6.70 -11.91
N ARG A 142 6.84 -5.65 -11.70
CA ARG A 142 5.35 -5.75 -11.71
C ARG A 142 4.77 -5.73 -13.12
N GLU A 143 5.63 -5.64 -14.11
CA GLU A 143 5.34 -5.52 -15.53
C GLU A 143 5.41 -6.89 -16.27
N LEU A 144 5.49 -8.00 -15.53
CA LEU A 144 5.57 -9.36 -16.07
C LEU A 144 4.24 -10.10 -16.01
N SER A 145 3.98 -10.94 -17.02
CA SER A 145 2.89 -11.92 -16.99
C SER A 145 3.25 -13.18 -16.21
N LEU A 146 2.23 -13.95 -15.84
CA LEU A 146 2.41 -15.22 -15.14
C LEU A 146 3.24 -16.22 -15.96
N GLU A 147 3.13 -16.20 -17.28
CA GLU A 147 3.91 -17.06 -18.19
C GLU A 147 5.39 -16.66 -18.20
N GLU A 148 5.69 -15.36 -18.20
CA GLU A 148 7.07 -14.86 -18.15
C GLU A 148 7.71 -15.15 -16.78
N ILE A 149 6.93 -15.03 -15.70
CA ILE A 149 7.34 -15.42 -14.35
C ILE A 149 7.67 -16.92 -14.28
N GLU A 150 6.83 -17.75 -14.88
CA GLU A 150 7.02 -19.20 -14.95
C GLU A 150 8.29 -19.57 -15.74
N GLU A 151 8.52 -18.92 -16.90
CA GLU A 151 9.76 -19.08 -17.67
C GLU A 151 11.00 -18.71 -16.83
N ILE A 152 10.96 -17.59 -16.11
CA ILE A 152 12.05 -17.17 -15.22
C ILE A 152 12.34 -18.24 -14.16
N ARG A 153 11.31 -18.80 -13.52
CA ARG A 153 11.48 -19.87 -12.52
C ARG A 153 12.09 -21.13 -13.10
N GLN A 154 11.73 -21.50 -14.33
CA GLN A 154 12.26 -22.68 -15.01
C GLN A 154 13.74 -22.49 -15.41
N GLN A 155 14.11 -21.30 -15.87
CA GLN A 155 15.47 -20.98 -16.32
C GLN A 155 16.46 -20.75 -15.17
N VAL A 156 15.98 -20.30 -14.01
CA VAL A 156 16.80 -20.03 -12.81
C VAL A 156 16.19 -20.68 -11.56
N PRO A 157 16.13 -22.02 -11.49
CA PRO A 157 15.35 -22.74 -10.47
C PRO A 157 15.85 -22.56 -9.04
N ASP A 158 17.15 -22.31 -8.86
CA ASP A 158 17.80 -22.16 -7.55
C ASP A 158 17.70 -20.74 -6.96
N MET A 159 17.20 -19.76 -7.73
CA MET A 159 17.00 -18.40 -7.24
C MET A 159 15.64 -18.27 -6.55
N GLU A 160 15.61 -17.69 -5.36
CA GLU A 160 14.33 -17.33 -4.74
C GLU A 160 13.67 -16.19 -5.52
N ILE A 161 12.38 -16.33 -5.78
CA ILE A 161 11.58 -15.35 -6.52
C ILE A 161 10.50 -14.79 -5.61
N GLU A 162 10.43 -13.46 -5.56
CA GLU A 162 9.42 -12.68 -4.83
C GLU A 162 8.60 -11.83 -5.80
N ILE A 163 7.28 -11.80 -5.60
CA ILE A 163 6.34 -11.12 -6.50
C ILE A 163 5.38 -10.27 -5.69
N PHE A 164 5.13 -9.04 -6.16
CA PHE A 164 4.07 -8.21 -5.60
C PHE A 164 2.72 -8.78 -5.98
N VAL A 165 1.85 -8.97 -5.00
CA VAL A 165 0.48 -9.46 -5.20
C VAL A 165 -0.58 -8.41 -4.86
N HIS A 166 -0.21 -7.35 -4.15
CA HIS A 166 -1.16 -6.34 -3.72
C HIS A 166 -0.54 -4.95 -3.54
N GLY A 167 -1.35 -3.91 -3.73
CA GLY A 167 -1.00 -2.52 -3.42
C GLY A 167 -0.76 -1.67 -4.66
N ALA A 168 -0.42 -0.40 -4.45
CA ALA A 168 -0.49 0.60 -5.51
C ALA A 168 0.53 0.37 -6.65
N LEU A 169 0.06 0.38 -7.90
CA LEU A 169 0.93 0.34 -9.08
C LEU A 169 1.59 1.71 -9.35
N CYS A 170 2.63 1.68 -10.19
CA CYS A 170 3.29 2.88 -10.69
C CYS A 170 2.94 3.06 -12.17
N MET A 171 2.76 4.33 -12.58
CA MET A 171 2.57 4.68 -14.00
C MET A 171 3.82 4.46 -14.87
N ALA A 172 4.99 4.58 -14.26
CA ALA A 172 6.28 4.32 -14.90
C ALA A 172 6.82 2.96 -14.43
N TYR A 173 7.79 2.40 -15.17
CA TYR A 173 8.56 1.22 -14.76
C TYR A 173 8.92 1.32 -13.28
N SER A 174 8.41 0.36 -12.52
CA SER A 174 8.25 0.39 -11.07
C SER A 174 9.36 1.12 -10.32
N GLY A 175 9.10 2.39 -10.00
CA GLY A 175 9.96 3.23 -9.17
C GLY A 175 10.96 4.12 -9.89
N ARG A 176 11.12 4.04 -11.22
CA ARG A 176 12.02 4.92 -12.02
C ARG A 176 11.32 6.15 -12.59
N CYS A 177 10.49 6.80 -11.79
CA CYS A 177 9.74 7.98 -12.22
C CYS A 177 10.60 9.25 -12.13
N LEU A 178 10.38 10.24 -13.01
CA LEU A 178 10.98 11.58 -12.90
C LEU A 178 9.98 12.67 -12.52
N LEU A 179 8.69 12.35 -12.51
CA LEU A 179 7.61 13.33 -12.43
C LEU A 179 7.66 14.20 -11.16
N SER A 180 7.89 13.58 -10.00
CA SER A 180 8.04 14.30 -8.73
C SER A 180 9.26 15.24 -8.72
N GLY A 181 10.35 14.85 -9.38
CA GLY A 181 11.57 15.67 -9.48
C GLY A 181 11.35 16.85 -10.43
N TYR A 182 10.67 16.62 -11.54
CA TYR A 182 10.37 17.65 -12.52
C TYR A 182 9.43 18.72 -11.95
N ILE A 183 8.29 18.29 -11.40
CA ILE A 183 7.20 19.16 -10.93
C ILE A 183 7.54 19.83 -9.60
N ASN A 184 8.07 19.07 -8.63
CA ASN A 184 8.18 19.53 -7.24
C ASN A 184 9.61 19.68 -6.74
N LYS A 185 10.60 19.48 -7.62
CA LYS A 185 12.02 19.45 -7.26
C LYS A 185 12.33 18.44 -6.14
N ARG A 186 11.49 17.41 -5.99
CA ARG A 186 11.64 16.32 -5.02
C ARG A 186 11.93 15.02 -5.74
N ASP A 187 13.16 14.55 -5.66
CA ASP A 187 13.61 13.35 -6.35
C ASP A 187 12.92 12.08 -5.82
N PRO A 188 12.07 11.43 -6.62
CA PRO A 188 11.40 10.19 -6.21
C PRO A 188 12.38 9.02 -6.02
N ASN A 189 13.54 9.02 -6.68
CA ASN A 189 14.58 7.98 -6.59
C ASN A 189 15.52 8.18 -5.37
N GLN A 190 15.33 9.27 -4.62
CA GLN A 190 15.93 9.50 -3.29
C GLN A 190 14.93 9.33 -2.14
N GLY A 191 13.72 8.83 -2.44
CA GLY A 191 12.69 8.54 -1.46
C GLY A 191 11.80 9.72 -1.05
N THR A 192 11.82 10.80 -1.83
CA THR A 192 11.01 12.01 -1.56
C THR A 192 9.76 12.14 -2.42
N CYS A 193 9.43 11.09 -3.19
CA CYS A 193 8.28 11.03 -4.09
C CYS A 193 7.01 11.63 -3.46
N THR A 194 6.41 12.59 -4.15
CA THR A 194 5.16 13.26 -3.72
C THR A 194 3.90 12.59 -4.24
N ASN A 195 4.04 11.50 -5.01
CA ASN A 195 2.97 10.93 -5.81
C ASN A 195 2.40 11.94 -6.82
N ALA A 196 3.25 12.75 -7.45
CA ALA A 196 2.86 13.77 -8.45
C ALA A 196 2.02 13.22 -9.62
N CYS A 197 2.09 11.91 -9.91
CA CYS A 197 1.22 11.27 -10.91
C CYS A 197 -0.25 11.17 -10.47
N ARG A 198 -0.56 11.53 -9.22
CA ARG A 198 -1.88 11.43 -8.60
C ARG A 198 -2.39 12.77 -8.12
N TRP A 199 -1.77 13.85 -8.57
CA TRP A 199 -2.16 15.19 -8.19
C TRP A 199 -3.35 15.64 -9.01
N GLU A 200 -4.17 16.46 -8.39
CA GLU A 200 -5.27 17.18 -9.02
C GLU A 200 -4.67 18.38 -9.78
N TYR A 201 -5.11 18.58 -11.02
CA TYR A 201 -4.71 19.70 -11.85
C TYR A 201 -5.95 20.49 -12.26
N ASN A 202 -5.90 21.80 -12.05
CA ASN A 202 -6.97 22.73 -12.46
C ASN A 202 -6.67 23.29 -13.85
N VAL A 203 -7.69 23.37 -14.70
CA VAL A 203 -7.60 24.02 -16.01
C VAL A 203 -7.96 25.50 -15.84
N GLN A 204 -7.15 26.39 -16.43
CA GLN A 204 -7.44 27.83 -16.48
C GLN A 204 -7.28 28.33 -17.92
N GLU A 205 -8.09 29.31 -18.33
CA GLU A 205 -7.93 29.98 -19.63
C GLU A 205 -6.57 30.70 -19.71
N GLY A 206 -5.75 30.27 -20.66
CA GLY A 206 -4.54 30.98 -21.07
C GLY A 206 -4.80 31.91 -22.25
N LYS A 207 -3.95 32.92 -22.43
CA LYS A 207 -3.83 33.70 -23.66
C LYS A 207 -2.38 33.68 -24.11
N GLU A 208 -2.13 33.85 -25.40
CA GLU A 208 -0.77 34.09 -25.89
C GLU A 208 -0.36 35.53 -25.53
N ASP A 209 0.83 35.68 -24.98
CA ASP A 209 1.49 36.98 -24.88
C ASP A 209 2.10 37.38 -26.23
N VAL A 210 2.61 38.61 -26.30
CA VAL A 210 3.16 39.20 -27.53
C VAL A 210 4.42 38.48 -28.05
N VAL A 211 4.97 37.52 -27.29
CA VAL A 211 6.15 36.74 -27.63
C VAL A 211 5.77 35.27 -27.90
N GLY A 212 4.48 34.92 -27.84
CA GLY A 212 3.96 33.58 -28.10
C GLY A 212 3.99 32.64 -26.89
N ASN A 213 4.19 33.14 -25.66
CA ASN A 213 4.06 32.31 -24.47
C ASN A 213 2.60 32.24 -24.03
N ILE A 214 2.14 31.08 -23.57
CA ILE A 214 0.82 30.92 -22.95
C ILE A 214 0.88 31.45 -21.51
N VAL A 215 0.15 32.52 -21.23
CA VAL A 215 0.09 33.21 -19.92
C VAL A 215 -1.34 33.26 -19.37
N HIS A 216 -1.49 33.40 -18.05
CA HIS A 216 -2.80 33.56 -17.41
C HIS A 216 -3.54 34.82 -17.89
N LYS A 217 -4.85 34.70 -18.10
CA LYS A 217 -5.74 35.83 -18.39
C LYS A 217 -6.10 36.59 -17.10
N HIS A 218 -5.20 37.45 -16.62
CA HIS A 218 -5.55 38.42 -15.56
C HIS A 218 -6.22 39.66 -16.15
N GLU A 219 -7.43 39.99 -15.70
CA GLU A 219 -8.02 41.33 -15.82
C GLU A 219 -7.70 42.16 -14.55
N PRO A 220 -7.31 43.44 -14.67
CA PRO A 220 -7.12 44.30 -13.50
C PRO A 220 -8.45 44.72 -12.91
N ILE A 221 -8.70 44.38 -11.64
CA ILE A 221 -9.96 44.69 -10.94
C ILE A 221 -9.84 46.08 -10.26
N PRO A 222 -10.78 47.02 -10.52
CA PRO A 222 -10.96 48.23 -9.71
C PRO A 222 -11.44 47.84 -8.30
N VAL A 223 -10.89 48.49 -7.26
CA VAL A 223 -11.25 48.19 -5.87
C VAL A 223 -12.74 48.50 -5.61
N GLN A 224 -13.54 47.45 -5.46
CA GLN A 224 -14.80 47.47 -4.73
C GLN A 224 -14.93 46.19 -3.87
N ASN A 225 -15.49 46.38 -2.68
CA ASN A 225 -15.57 45.38 -1.62
C ASN A 225 -16.64 44.30 -1.90
N VAL A 226 -16.17 43.04 -2.04
CA VAL A 226 -16.78 41.70 -1.78
C VAL A 226 -17.99 41.32 -2.67
N GLU A 227 -18.05 40.21 -3.44
CA GLU A 227 -17.86 38.77 -3.12
C GLU A 227 -17.07 37.96 -4.21
N PRO A 228 -16.51 36.77 -3.87
CA PRO A 228 -15.71 35.96 -4.79
C PRO A 228 -16.54 35.16 -5.80
N THR A 229 -16.18 35.23 -7.09
CA THR A 229 -16.78 34.46 -8.20
C THR A 229 -15.94 33.25 -8.61
N LEU A 230 -15.63 32.38 -7.64
CA LEU A 230 -15.09 31.03 -7.89
C LEU A 230 -15.99 30.04 -7.14
N GLY A 231 -16.92 29.41 -7.87
CA GLY A 231 -17.92 28.48 -7.30
C GLY A 231 -19.37 28.67 -7.74
N ILE A 232 -19.67 29.27 -8.90
CA ILE A 232 -21.05 29.37 -9.41
C ILE A 232 -21.23 28.44 -10.61
N GLY A 233 -21.78 27.25 -10.34
CA GLY A 233 -22.21 26.26 -11.32
C GLY A 233 -22.39 24.89 -10.67
N ALA A 234 -23.42 24.14 -11.05
CA ALA A 234 -23.55 22.74 -10.62
C ALA A 234 -22.46 21.89 -11.30
N PRO A 235 -21.91 20.86 -10.62
CA PRO A 235 -21.07 19.86 -11.28
C PRO A 235 -21.76 19.29 -12.52
N THR A 236 -20.97 18.93 -13.53
CA THR A 236 -21.49 18.46 -14.83
C THR A 236 -21.34 16.95 -14.95
N ASP A 237 -22.45 16.25 -15.22
CA ASP A 237 -22.44 14.81 -15.54
C ASP A 237 -21.96 14.53 -16.98
N LYS A 238 -21.46 15.56 -17.68
CA LYS A 238 -21.00 15.45 -19.06
C LYS A 238 -19.64 14.76 -19.11
N VAL A 239 -19.55 13.69 -19.88
CA VAL A 239 -18.32 12.96 -20.14
C VAL A 239 -17.45 13.76 -21.11
N PHE A 240 -16.20 14.00 -20.74
CA PHE A 240 -15.23 14.65 -21.61
C PHE A 240 -14.27 13.62 -22.22
N MET A 241 -13.93 13.87 -23.48
CA MET A 241 -12.97 13.09 -24.25
C MET A 241 -11.81 14.00 -24.64
N ILE A 242 -10.60 13.61 -24.26
CA ILE A 242 -9.35 14.27 -24.63
C ILE A 242 -8.78 13.53 -25.83
N GLU A 243 -8.50 14.26 -26.90
CA GLU A 243 -7.86 13.76 -28.12
C GLU A 243 -6.45 14.35 -28.19
N GLU A 244 -5.45 13.49 -28.40
CA GLU A 244 -4.08 13.95 -28.61
C GLU A 244 -3.90 14.33 -30.08
N ALA A 245 -3.23 15.46 -30.35
CA ALA A 245 -3.17 16.06 -31.68
C ALA A 245 -2.49 15.18 -32.75
N GLN A 246 -1.64 14.23 -32.35
CA GLN A 246 -0.98 13.27 -33.24
C GLN A 246 -1.68 11.89 -33.26
N ARG A 247 -2.76 11.70 -32.50
CA ARG A 247 -3.60 10.50 -32.48
C ARG A 247 -5.08 10.83 -32.69
N PRO A 248 -5.43 11.43 -33.84
CA PRO A 248 -6.81 11.77 -34.13
C PRO A 248 -7.70 10.51 -34.18
N GLY A 249 -8.80 10.54 -33.43
CA GLY A 249 -9.73 9.41 -33.25
C GLY A 249 -9.44 8.50 -32.06
N GLU A 250 -8.31 8.65 -31.36
CA GLU A 250 -8.04 7.96 -30.09
C GLU A 250 -8.40 8.86 -28.90
N TYR A 251 -9.63 8.71 -28.41
CA TYR A 251 -10.14 9.50 -27.31
C TYR A 251 -9.78 8.90 -25.94
N MET A 252 -9.25 9.73 -25.05
CA MET A 252 -9.01 9.40 -23.65
C MET A 252 -10.09 10.06 -22.78
N THR A 253 -10.74 9.30 -21.90
CA THR A 253 -11.74 9.86 -20.99
C THR A 253 -11.08 10.75 -19.94
N ALA A 254 -11.62 11.95 -19.71
CA ALA A 254 -11.26 12.80 -18.60
C ALA A 254 -12.49 13.08 -17.74
N PHE A 255 -12.30 12.97 -16.43
CA PHE A 255 -13.34 13.19 -15.45
C PHE A 255 -12.95 14.34 -14.54
N GLU A 256 -13.92 15.18 -14.25
CA GLU A 256 -13.83 16.35 -13.41
C GLU A 256 -14.80 16.16 -12.24
N ASP A 257 -14.29 16.19 -11.01
CA ASP A 257 -15.11 16.26 -9.81
C ASP A 257 -14.88 17.58 -9.07
N GLU A 258 -15.50 17.74 -7.89
CA GLU A 258 -15.35 18.91 -7.01
C GLU A 258 -13.90 19.22 -6.60
N HIS A 259 -12.94 18.34 -6.95
CA HIS A 259 -11.54 18.44 -6.62
C HIS A 259 -10.61 18.53 -7.86
N GLY A 260 -11.13 18.47 -9.10
CA GLY A 260 -10.38 18.74 -10.34
C GLY A 260 -10.33 17.59 -11.35
N THR A 261 -9.42 17.68 -12.34
CA THR A 261 -9.33 16.72 -13.46
C THR A 261 -8.17 15.72 -13.28
N TYR A 262 -8.44 14.43 -13.51
CA TYR A 262 -7.45 13.34 -13.33
C TYR A 262 -7.01 12.72 -14.67
N ILE A 263 -5.70 12.61 -14.91
CA ILE A 263 -5.14 12.15 -16.21
C ILE A 263 -4.27 10.88 -16.09
N MET A 264 -3.62 10.60 -14.95
CA MET A 264 -2.52 9.61 -14.81
C MET A 264 -2.69 8.60 -13.64
N ASN A 265 -3.93 8.26 -13.28
CA ASN A 265 -4.25 7.56 -12.03
C ASN A 265 -4.25 6.02 -12.13
N SER A 266 -3.09 5.41 -11.89
CA SER A 266 -2.92 3.94 -11.87
C SER A 266 -3.76 3.27 -10.77
N LYS A 267 -4.49 2.21 -11.13
CA LYS A 267 -5.21 1.28 -10.23
C LYS A 267 -4.27 0.59 -9.24
N ASP A 268 -4.84 0.00 -8.19
CA ASP A 268 -4.09 -0.82 -7.22
C ASP A 268 -4.05 -2.29 -7.68
N LEU A 269 -2.91 -2.97 -7.50
CA LEU A 269 -2.75 -4.39 -7.82
C LEU A 269 -3.56 -5.25 -6.85
N ARG A 270 -4.26 -6.26 -7.37
CA ARG A 270 -4.89 -7.34 -6.60
C ARG A 270 -4.77 -8.66 -7.35
N ALA A 271 -3.81 -9.47 -6.93
CA ALA A 271 -3.49 -10.76 -7.54
C ALA A 271 -3.95 -11.96 -6.69
N ILE A 272 -4.87 -11.77 -5.74
CA ILE A 272 -5.26 -12.82 -4.79
C ILE A 272 -5.81 -14.08 -5.47
N ALA A 273 -6.53 -13.94 -6.59
CA ALA A 273 -7.01 -15.07 -7.39
C ALA A 273 -5.87 -15.91 -7.99
N HIS A 274 -4.68 -15.33 -8.14
CA HIS A 274 -3.50 -16.01 -8.71
C HIS A 274 -2.63 -16.71 -7.65
N VAL A 275 -2.95 -16.59 -6.36
CA VAL A 275 -2.17 -17.17 -5.26
C VAL A 275 -1.99 -18.68 -5.43
N GLU A 276 -3.03 -19.40 -5.86
CA GLU A 276 -2.95 -20.83 -6.11
C GLU A 276 -1.93 -21.16 -7.22
N ARG A 277 -2.01 -20.45 -8.35
CA ARG A 277 -1.09 -20.66 -9.49
C ARG A 277 0.35 -20.33 -9.08
N LEU A 278 0.57 -19.20 -8.41
CA LEU A 278 1.88 -18.77 -7.91
C LEU A 278 2.47 -19.76 -6.89
N THR A 279 1.62 -20.35 -6.04
CA THR A 279 2.01 -21.39 -5.08
C THR A 279 2.46 -22.66 -5.81
N LYS A 280 1.70 -23.11 -6.83
CA LYS A 280 2.05 -24.27 -7.65
C LYS A 280 3.34 -24.06 -8.46
N MET A 281 3.60 -22.84 -8.94
CA MET A 281 4.86 -22.47 -9.60
C MET A 281 6.08 -22.48 -8.65
N GLY A 282 5.85 -22.52 -7.33
CA GLY A 282 6.93 -22.44 -6.35
C GLY A 282 7.51 -21.03 -6.19
N ILE A 283 6.67 -19.99 -6.24
CA ILE A 283 7.09 -18.61 -5.94
C ILE A 283 7.33 -18.45 -4.45
N HIS A 284 8.54 -18.02 -4.06
CA HIS A 284 9.02 -18.11 -2.69
C HIS A 284 8.41 -17.11 -1.73
N SER A 285 8.07 -15.92 -2.23
CA SER A 285 7.50 -14.86 -1.42
C SER A 285 6.44 -14.08 -2.18
N LEU A 286 5.29 -13.88 -1.54
CA LEU A 286 4.21 -13.01 -2.02
C LEU A 286 4.24 -11.73 -1.19
N LYS A 287 4.42 -10.61 -1.88
CA LYS A 287 4.66 -9.31 -1.27
C LYS A 287 3.47 -8.38 -1.38
N ILE A 288 3.10 -7.77 -0.27
CA ILE A 288 2.11 -6.69 -0.22
C ILE A 288 2.85 -5.34 -0.20
N GLU A 289 2.49 -4.42 -1.10
CA GLU A 289 2.97 -3.03 -1.06
C GLU A 289 2.06 -2.16 -0.20
N GLY A 290 2.63 -1.32 0.66
CA GLY A 290 1.83 -0.43 1.49
C GLY A 290 2.53 0.19 2.69
N ARG A 291 3.84 0.49 2.62
CA ARG A 291 4.60 1.00 3.79
C ARG A 291 4.02 2.27 4.44
N THR A 292 3.23 3.05 3.71
CA THR A 292 2.57 4.26 4.23
C THR A 292 1.09 4.05 4.56
N LYS A 293 0.58 2.81 4.50
CA LYS A 293 -0.81 2.48 4.80
C LYS A 293 -1.00 2.23 6.29
N SER A 294 -2.26 2.26 6.74
CA SER A 294 -2.62 2.07 8.15
C SER A 294 -2.33 0.64 8.64
N PHE A 295 -2.26 0.47 9.95
CA PHE A 295 -2.14 -0.86 10.56
C PHE A 295 -3.36 -1.75 10.24
N TYR A 296 -4.55 -1.17 10.08
CA TYR A 296 -5.74 -1.88 9.58
C TYR A 296 -5.51 -2.46 8.18
N TYR A 297 -4.93 -1.70 7.25
CA TYR A 297 -4.58 -2.21 5.92
C TYR A 297 -3.61 -3.39 6.00
N CYS A 298 -2.55 -3.27 6.82
CA CYS A 298 -1.59 -4.36 7.03
C CYS A 298 -2.27 -5.62 7.61
N ALA A 299 -3.12 -5.46 8.63
CA ALA A 299 -3.85 -6.56 9.25
C ALA A 299 -4.77 -7.25 8.25
N ARG A 300 -5.62 -6.48 7.54
CA ARG A 300 -6.61 -7.02 6.61
C ARG A 300 -5.98 -7.73 5.43
N THR A 301 -4.97 -7.12 4.81
CA THR A 301 -4.27 -7.74 3.69
C THR A 301 -3.52 -8.99 4.14
N ALA A 302 -2.86 -8.97 5.30
CA ALA A 302 -2.21 -10.16 5.85
C ALA A 302 -3.21 -11.30 6.09
N GLN A 303 -4.34 -11.03 6.76
CA GLN A 303 -5.38 -12.03 7.04
C GLN A 303 -5.86 -12.73 5.76
N VAL A 304 -6.20 -11.94 4.75
CA VAL A 304 -6.82 -12.40 3.51
C VAL A 304 -5.83 -13.18 2.64
N TYR A 305 -4.60 -12.67 2.47
CA TYR A 305 -3.57 -13.39 1.72
C TYR A 305 -3.05 -14.62 2.47
N ARG A 306 -2.95 -14.60 3.79
CA ARG A 306 -2.58 -15.78 4.60
C ARG A 306 -3.58 -16.91 4.38
N LYS A 307 -4.87 -16.62 4.46
CA LYS A 307 -5.95 -17.58 4.16
C LYS A 307 -5.84 -18.12 2.73
N ALA A 308 -5.67 -17.26 1.72
CA ALA A 308 -5.52 -17.71 0.33
C ALA A 308 -4.31 -18.65 0.14
N ILE A 309 -3.17 -18.34 0.75
CA ILE A 309 -1.97 -19.18 0.67
C ILE A 309 -2.17 -20.49 1.44
N ASP A 310 -2.82 -20.47 2.61
CA ASP A 310 -3.11 -21.68 3.39
C ASP A 310 -4.06 -22.62 2.65
N ASP A 311 -5.13 -22.08 2.08
CA ASP A 311 -6.10 -22.84 1.31
C ASP A 311 -5.44 -23.43 0.04
N ALA A 312 -4.61 -22.65 -0.67
CA ALA A 312 -3.83 -23.14 -1.81
C ALA A 312 -2.86 -24.26 -1.42
N ALA A 313 -2.10 -24.10 -0.33
CA ALA A 313 -1.15 -25.10 0.16
C ALA A 313 -1.85 -26.39 0.64
N ALA A 314 -3.09 -26.28 1.10
CA ALA A 314 -3.97 -27.40 1.46
C ALA A 314 -4.69 -28.02 0.24
N GLY A 315 -4.54 -27.46 -0.96
CA GLY A 315 -5.20 -27.94 -2.18
C GLY A 315 -6.70 -27.63 -2.24
N LYS A 316 -7.18 -26.66 -1.45
CA LYS A 316 -8.56 -26.21 -1.52
C LYS A 316 -8.76 -25.25 -2.71
N PRO A 317 -9.97 -25.21 -3.30
CA PRO A 317 -10.29 -24.24 -4.34
C PRO A 317 -10.21 -22.80 -3.80
N PHE A 318 -9.96 -21.85 -4.69
CA PHE A 318 -9.97 -20.44 -4.36
C PHE A 318 -11.35 -20.01 -3.82
N ASP A 319 -11.35 -19.27 -2.71
CA ASP A 319 -12.53 -18.71 -2.07
C ASP A 319 -12.82 -17.29 -2.63
N PRO A 320 -13.86 -17.11 -3.46
CA PRO A 320 -14.14 -15.83 -4.10
C PRO A 320 -14.49 -14.71 -3.12
N THR A 321 -14.95 -15.04 -1.91
CA THR A 321 -15.29 -14.06 -0.87
C THR A 321 -14.07 -13.25 -0.40
N LEU A 322 -12.86 -13.76 -0.64
CA LEU A 322 -11.62 -13.04 -0.38
C LEU A 322 -11.44 -11.82 -1.28
N LEU A 323 -11.96 -11.86 -2.52
CA LEU A 323 -11.99 -10.68 -3.39
C LEU A 323 -12.86 -9.59 -2.78
N GLU A 324 -14.05 -9.99 -2.31
CA GLU A 324 -15.04 -9.11 -1.70
C GLU A 324 -14.54 -8.47 -0.42
N THR A 325 -13.79 -9.22 0.38
CA THR A 325 -13.17 -8.74 1.62
C THR A 325 -12.13 -7.64 1.33
N LEU A 326 -11.38 -7.75 0.22
CA LEU A 326 -10.42 -6.72 -0.19
C LEU A 326 -11.07 -5.46 -0.77
N GLU A 327 -12.29 -5.55 -1.33
CA GLU A 327 -13.09 -4.35 -1.71
C GLU A 327 -13.49 -3.51 -0.47
N GLY A 328 -13.47 -4.10 0.73
CA GLY A 328 -13.66 -3.39 2.00
C GLY A 328 -12.51 -2.48 2.41
N LEU A 329 -11.37 -2.53 1.71
CA LEU A 329 -10.26 -1.61 1.92
C LEU A 329 -10.39 -0.37 1.05
N ALA A 330 -9.84 0.76 1.47
CA ALA A 330 -9.82 1.93 0.60
C ALA A 330 -8.80 1.73 -0.55
N HIS A 331 -9.28 1.71 -1.79
CA HIS A 331 -8.48 1.50 -3.01
C HIS A 331 -8.90 2.45 -4.15
N ARG A 332 -8.15 2.47 -5.25
CA ARG A 332 -8.42 3.32 -6.44
C ARG A 332 -8.86 2.48 -7.64
N GLY A 333 -9.76 1.53 -7.43
CA GLY A 333 -10.01 0.43 -8.36
C GLY A 333 -8.89 -0.63 -8.31
N TYR A 334 -9.27 -1.88 -8.54
CA TYR A 334 -8.33 -3.01 -8.59
C TYR A 334 -8.04 -3.44 -10.02
N THR A 335 -6.83 -3.94 -10.23
CA THR A 335 -6.40 -4.58 -11.48
C THR A 335 -5.50 -5.77 -11.17
N GLU A 336 -5.51 -6.77 -12.04
CA GLU A 336 -4.53 -7.86 -12.00
C GLU A 336 -3.15 -7.39 -12.52
N GLY A 337 -3.07 -6.18 -13.06
CA GLY A 337 -1.85 -5.66 -13.65
C GLY A 337 -1.39 -6.54 -14.82
N PHE A 338 -0.08 -6.60 -15.02
CA PHE A 338 0.51 -7.32 -16.14
C PHE A 338 0.48 -8.85 -16.00
N LEU A 339 0.06 -9.37 -14.83
CA LEU A 339 -0.04 -10.81 -14.59
C LEU A 339 -0.94 -11.52 -15.61
N ARG A 340 -1.91 -10.79 -16.19
CA ARG A 340 -2.75 -11.24 -17.29
C ARG A 340 -2.49 -10.37 -18.53
N ARG A 341 -2.04 -10.97 -19.63
CA ARG A 341 -1.83 -10.23 -20.90
C ARG A 341 -3.17 -9.78 -21.52
N HIS A 342 -3.17 -8.60 -22.14
CA HIS A 342 -4.21 -8.05 -23.02
C HIS A 342 -5.55 -7.61 -22.40
N THR A 343 -5.53 -6.83 -21.32
CA THR A 343 -6.69 -6.03 -20.86
C THR A 343 -6.33 -4.56 -20.70
N HIS A 344 -5.99 -3.85 -21.80
CA HIS A 344 -5.50 -2.46 -21.75
C HIS A 344 -6.47 -1.49 -21.06
N ASP A 345 -7.77 -1.80 -21.06
CA ASP A 345 -8.82 -0.97 -20.47
C ASP A 345 -8.89 -1.07 -18.92
N ASP A 346 -8.21 -2.05 -18.32
CA ASP A 346 -8.30 -2.34 -16.88
C ASP A 346 -7.16 -1.76 -16.03
N TYR A 347 -6.25 -0.96 -16.57
CA TYR A 347 -5.05 -0.50 -15.85
C TYR A 347 -5.18 0.87 -15.17
N GLN A 348 -6.10 1.71 -15.65
CA GLN A 348 -6.30 3.08 -15.16
C GLN A 348 -7.68 3.23 -14.55
N ASN A 349 -7.77 4.01 -13.47
CA ASN A 349 -9.07 4.43 -12.93
C ASN A 349 -9.27 5.90 -13.28
N TYR A 350 -10.24 6.12 -14.18
CA TYR A 350 -10.60 7.46 -14.63
C TYR A 350 -11.74 8.06 -13.80
N GLU A 351 -12.47 7.27 -13.00
CA GLU A 351 -13.63 7.75 -12.25
C GLU A 351 -13.25 8.66 -11.05
N TYR A 352 -12.15 8.39 -10.34
CA TYR A 352 -11.74 9.17 -9.15
C TYR A 352 -10.26 8.98 -8.73
N GLY A 353 -9.60 10.04 -8.22
CA GLY A 353 -8.17 10.09 -7.85
C GLY A 353 -7.77 9.60 -6.45
N TYR A 354 -8.75 9.29 -5.59
CA TYR A 354 -8.57 9.01 -4.16
C TYR A 354 -9.03 7.59 -3.78
N SER A 355 -8.58 7.09 -2.63
CA SER A 355 -8.96 5.75 -2.16
C SER A 355 -10.31 5.78 -1.43
N VAL A 356 -11.27 4.95 -1.86
CA VAL A 356 -12.63 4.83 -1.27
C VAL A 356 -12.90 3.38 -0.90
N SER A 357 -13.71 3.15 0.14
CA SER A 357 -14.44 1.89 0.30
C SER A 357 -15.95 2.17 0.38
N GLU A 358 -16.73 1.36 -0.34
CA GLU A 358 -18.20 1.41 -0.36
C GLU A 358 -18.83 0.32 0.50
N ARG A 359 -18.01 -0.52 1.15
CA ARG A 359 -18.49 -1.68 1.91
C ARG A 359 -18.23 -1.58 3.39
N GLN A 360 -17.07 -1.09 3.78
CA GLN A 360 -16.67 -1.06 5.17
C GLN A 360 -15.90 0.21 5.52
N GLN A 361 -16.07 0.65 6.75
CA GLN A 361 -15.27 1.70 7.36
C GLN A 361 -14.60 1.17 8.62
N PHE A 362 -13.30 1.36 8.76
CA PHE A 362 -12.61 1.12 10.02
C PHE A 362 -13.04 2.15 11.06
N VAL A 363 -13.64 1.74 12.17
CA VAL A 363 -14.25 2.66 13.15
C VAL A 363 -13.56 2.68 14.51
N GLY A 364 -12.77 1.66 14.87
CA GLY A 364 -12.03 1.67 16.12
C GLY A 364 -11.13 0.46 16.34
N GLU A 365 -10.25 0.55 17.33
CA GLU A 365 -9.41 -0.55 17.79
C GLU A 365 -9.71 -0.90 19.25
N PHE A 366 -9.65 -2.17 19.59
CA PHE A 366 -9.83 -2.59 20.99
C PHE A 366 -8.56 -2.30 21.79
N THR A 367 -8.73 -1.82 23.02
CA THR A 367 -7.59 -1.51 23.91
C THR A 367 -7.10 -2.73 24.69
N GLY A 368 -7.86 -3.82 24.69
CA GLY A 368 -7.66 -5.00 25.54
C GLY A 368 -8.36 -4.91 26.89
N GLU A 369 -8.83 -3.74 27.31
CA GLU A 369 -9.52 -3.57 28.59
C GLU A 369 -10.94 -4.13 28.55
N ARG A 370 -11.36 -4.78 29.64
CA ARG A 370 -12.70 -5.37 29.82
C ARG A 370 -13.34 -4.94 31.14
N LYS A 371 -14.66 -4.74 31.12
CA LYS A 371 -15.55 -4.50 32.28
C LYS A 371 -16.72 -5.47 32.18
N GLY A 372 -16.63 -6.63 32.83
CA GLY A 372 -17.65 -7.68 32.71
C GLY A 372 -17.75 -8.22 31.29
N GLN A 373 -18.87 -7.97 30.61
CA GLN A 373 -19.07 -8.32 29.20
C GLN A 373 -18.68 -7.20 28.22
N LEU A 374 -18.37 -6.01 28.74
CA LEU A 374 -18.00 -4.86 27.92
C LEU A 374 -16.50 -4.87 27.63
N ALA A 375 -16.16 -4.48 26.41
CA ALA A 375 -14.79 -4.28 25.96
C ALA A 375 -14.60 -2.83 25.52
N ALA A 376 -13.44 -2.26 25.84
CA ALA A 376 -13.10 -0.89 25.49
C ALA A 376 -12.60 -0.79 24.03
N VAL A 377 -13.17 0.18 23.32
CA VAL A 377 -12.83 0.51 21.93
C VAL A 377 -12.35 1.95 21.87
N ALA A 378 -11.11 2.14 21.43
CA ALA A 378 -10.59 3.45 21.04
C ALA A 378 -11.18 3.80 19.66
N VAL A 379 -12.08 4.78 19.66
CA VAL A 379 -12.83 5.21 18.47
C VAL A 379 -11.88 5.92 17.50
N LYS A 380 -12.09 5.72 16.19
CA LYS A 380 -11.36 6.37 15.10
C LYS A 380 -12.28 7.08 14.12
N ASN A 381 -13.40 6.44 13.77
CA ASN A 381 -14.44 7.04 12.95
C ASN A 381 -15.80 6.85 13.64
N LYS A 382 -16.78 7.65 13.24
CA LYS A 382 -18.11 7.63 13.85
C LYS A 382 -18.85 6.32 13.56
N PHE A 383 -19.53 5.80 14.57
CA PHE A 383 -20.51 4.70 14.48
C PHE A 383 -21.57 4.84 15.57
N SER A 384 -22.70 4.17 15.41
CA SER A 384 -23.88 4.31 16.27
C SER A 384 -24.45 2.96 16.67
N VAL A 385 -25.16 2.93 17.79
CA VAL A 385 -26.05 1.82 18.15
C VAL A 385 -27.03 1.58 17.00
N GLY A 386 -27.22 0.31 16.64
CA GLY A 386 -28.00 -0.15 15.48
C GLY A 386 -27.18 -0.37 14.22
N ASP A 387 -25.91 0.07 14.16
CA ASP A 387 -25.05 -0.23 13.02
C ASP A 387 -24.69 -1.73 12.95
N SER A 388 -24.57 -2.25 11.73
CA SER A 388 -23.94 -3.56 11.48
C SER A 388 -22.43 -3.40 11.56
N LEU A 389 -21.81 -4.15 12.46
CA LEU A 389 -20.37 -4.10 12.73
C LEU A 389 -19.70 -5.45 12.47
N GLU A 390 -18.43 -5.40 12.11
CA GLU A 390 -17.54 -6.55 12.05
C GLU A 390 -16.40 -6.37 13.06
N LEU A 391 -16.26 -7.34 13.96
CA LEU A 391 -15.12 -7.52 14.83
C LEU A 391 -14.08 -8.40 14.13
N MET A 392 -12.97 -7.80 13.72
CA MET A 392 -11.82 -8.49 13.15
C MET A 392 -10.89 -8.95 14.27
N THR A 393 -10.50 -10.21 14.27
CA THR A 393 -9.47 -10.74 15.18
C THR A 393 -8.48 -11.62 14.41
N PRO A 394 -7.27 -11.85 14.96
CA PRO A 394 -6.33 -12.83 14.42
C PRO A 394 -6.95 -14.23 14.20
N GLN A 395 -7.94 -14.62 15.01
CA GLN A 395 -8.57 -15.94 14.98
C GLN A 395 -9.77 -16.02 14.01
N GLY A 396 -10.28 -14.88 13.55
CA GLY A 396 -11.44 -14.82 12.67
C GLY A 396 -12.27 -13.55 12.83
N ASN A 397 -13.34 -13.43 12.05
CA ASN A 397 -14.20 -12.26 12.05
C ASN A 397 -15.58 -12.61 12.62
N ILE A 398 -16.19 -11.68 13.35
CA ILE A 398 -17.53 -11.83 13.94
C ILE A 398 -18.38 -10.66 13.49
N ASN A 399 -19.50 -10.93 12.83
CA ASN A 399 -20.47 -9.92 12.42
C ASN A 399 -21.64 -9.86 13.41
N PHE A 400 -22.06 -8.66 13.78
CA PHE A 400 -23.17 -8.44 14.72
C PHE A 400 -23.78 -7.04 14.53
N THR A 401 -24.94 -6.81 15.14
CA THR A 401 -25.55 -5.47 15.22
C THR A 401 -25.23 -4.88 16.58
N LEU A 402 -24.77 -3.64 16.64
CA LEU A 402 -24.46 -2.99 17.92
C LEU A 402 -25.76 -2.67 18.67
N GLU A 403 -26.02 -3.36 19.77
CA GLU A 403 -27.26 -3.17 20.54
C GLU A 403 -27.13 -2.09 21.63
N GLN A 404 -25.94 -1.98 22.24
CA GLN A 404 -25.70 -1.03 23.32
C GLN A 404 -24.22 -0.61 23.35
N MET A 405 -24.00 0.61 23.82
CA MET A 405 -22.68 1.21 23.96
C MET A 405 -22.69 2.21 25.11
N GLU A 406 -21.60 2.27 25.86
CA GLU A 406 -21.46 3.14 27.03
C GLU A 406 -20.20 4.02 26.92
N ASN A 407 -20.24 5.19 27.56
CA ASN A 407 -19.06 6.03 27.74
C ASN A 407 -18.18 5.53 28.90
N ALA A 408 -17.05 6.20 29.17
CA ALA A 408 -16.16 5.82 30.27
C ALA A 408 -16.80 5.86 31.68
N LYS A 409 -17.88 6.63 31.87
CA LYS A 409 -18.64 6.78 33.11
C LYS A 409 -19.75 5.72 33.28
N GLY A 410 -20.01 4.91 32.26
CA GLY A 410 -21.10 3.92 32.24
C GLY A 410 -22.45 4.49 31.79
N ASP A 411 -22.49 5.73 31.27
CA ASP A 411 -23.73 6.27 30.70
C ASP A 411 -23.91 5.73 29.28
N ALA A 412 -25.15 5.41 28.92
CA ALA A 412 -25.50 4.99 27.56
C ALA A 412 -25.10 6.07 26.55
N MET A 413 -24.38 5.65 25.51
CA MET A 413 -23.83 6.50 24.47
C MET A 413 -24.27 5.97 23.10
N PRO A 414 -25.35 6.52 22.50
CA PRO A 414 -25.91 5.98 21.27
C PRO A 414 -25.01 6.21 20.04
N VAL A 415 -24.08 7.17 20.10
CA VAL A 415 -23.20 7.55 19.00
C VAL A 415 -21.78 7.73 19.51
N ALA A 416 -20.82 7.05 18.89
CA ALA A 416 -19.39 7.29 19.04
C ALA A 416 -18.97 8.36 18.02
N PRO A 417 -18.51 9.55 18.43
CA PRO A 417 -18.40 10.70 17.53
C PRO A 417 -17.15 10.71 16.64
N GLY A 418 -16.09 9.95 16.99
CA GLY A 418 -14.84 9.91 16.23
C GLY A 418 -13.61 9.79 17.13
N ASP A 419 -12.43 10.06 16.56
CA ASP A 419 -11.14 9.95 17.25
C ASP A 419 -11.08 10.73 18.57
N GLY A 420 -10.36 10.19 19.55
CA GLY A 420 -10.23 10.76 20.90
C GLY A 420 -11.26 10.26 21.92
N TYR A 421 -12.25 9.47 21.50
CA TYR A 421 -13.23 8.86 22.40
C TYR A 421 -12.89 7.40 22.69
N THR A 422 -13.19 6.96 23.91
CA THR A 422 -13.21 5.53 24.27
C THR A 422 -14.63 5.17 24.66
N VAL A 423 -15.15 4.11 24.03
CA VAL A 423 -16.48 3.58 24.28
C VAL A 423 -16.39 2.13 24.72
N TRP A 424 -17.42 1.67 25.40
CA TRP A 424 -17.51 0.31 25.94
C TRP A 424 -18.71 -0.38 25.30
N MET A 425 -18.49 -1.57 24.75
CA MET A 425 -19.54 -2.31 24.06
C MET A 425 -19.48 -3.81 24.36
N PRO A 426 -20.60 -4.55 24.31
CA PRO A 426 -20.62 -5.98 24.58
C PRO A 426 -19.77 -6.75 23.57
N VAL A 427 -18.88 -7.61 24.07
CA VAL A 427 -18.12 -8.55 23.25
C VAL A 427 -18.04 -9.88 24.01
N PRO A 428 -18.31 -11.04 23.36
CA PRO A 428 -18.19 -12.34 24.00
C PRO A 428 -16.86 -12.52 24.75
N GLN A 429 -16.91 -13.17 25.92
CA GLN A 429 -15.75 -13.26 26.83
C GLN A 429 -14.65 -14.18 26.30
N ASP A 430 -15.01 -15.15 25.46
CA ASP A 430 -14.11 -16.07 24.79
C ASP A 430 -13.30 -15.42 23.66
N VAL A 431 -13.67 -14.21 23.23
CA VAL A 431 -12.94 -13.48 22.18
C VAL A 431 -11.70 -12.81 22.77
N THR A 432 -10.53 -13.12 22.20
CA THR A 432 -9.28 -12.43 22.53
C THR A 432 -9.25 -11.06 21.86
N LEU A 433 -8.96 -10.00 22.62
CA LEU A 433 -9.02 -8.62 22.12
C LEU A 433 -7.67 -8.09 21.60
N ASP A 434 -6.59 -8.84 21.80
CA ASP A 434 -5.28 -8.46 21.29
C ASP A 434 -5.32 -8.32 19.76
N TYR A 435 -4.98 -7.12 19.27
CA TYR A 435 -5.04 -6.74 17.86
C TYR A 435 -6.45 -6.80 17.25
N ALA A 436 -7.51 -6.76 18.06
CA ALA A 436 -8.87 -6.73 17.55
C ALA A 436 -9.24 -5.35 16.99
N LEU A 437 -9.87 -5.36 15.82
CA LEU A 437 -10.27 -4.15 15.07
C LEU A 437 -11.78 -4.17 14.84
N LEU A 438 -12.38 -2.99 14.80
CA LEU A 438 -13.81 -2.80 14.61
C LEU A 438 -14.06 -2.08 13.28
N MET A 439 -14.90 -2.67 12.44
CA MET A 439 -15.39 -2.06 11.21
C MET A 439 -16.90 -1.89 11.26
N ARG A 440 -17.39 -0.85 10.60
CA ARG A 440 -18.80 -0.62 10.29
C ARG A 440 -19.08 -1.07 8.86
N ASN A 441 -20.10 -1.91 8.68
CA ASN A 441 -20.57 -2.34 7.38
C ASN A 441 -21.52 -1.29 6.80
N PHE A 442 -21.33 -0.93 5.54
CA PHE A 442 -22.20 0.00 4.84
C PHE A 442 -23.37 -0.70 4.16
N SER A 443 -24.50 0.01 4.09
CA SER A 443 -25.71 -0.40 3.37
C SER A 443 -26.16 0.73 2.44
N GLY A 444 -25.35 1.04 1.42
CA GLY A 444 -25.57 2.15 0.48
C GLY A 444 -24.82 3.46 0.79
N GLU A 445 -23.95 3.46 1.81
CA GLU A 445 -23.05 4.56 2.20
C GLU A 445 -21.61 4.29 1.71
N SER A 446 -20.71 5.29 1.74
CA SER A 446 -19.28 5.10 1.42
C SER A 446 -18.36 5.84 2.39
N THR A 447 -17.05 5.57 2.40
CA THR A 447 -16.10 6.31 3.25
C THR A 447 -16.02 7.81 2.95
N ARG A 448 -16.55 8.25 1.79
CA ARG A 448 -16.68 9.67 1.44
C ARG A 448 -17.96 10.31 1.94
N ASN A 449 -19.06 9.55 1.96
CA ASN A 449 -20.33 10.00 2.53
C ASN A 449 -20.86 8.95 3.54
N PRO A 450 -20.18 8.79 4.69
CA PRO A 450 -20.44 7.67 5.59
C PRO A 450 -21.74 7.81 6.38
N HIS A 451 -22.46 8.94 6.25
CA HIS A 451 -23.68 9.24 7.00
C HIS A 451 -24.79 9.78 6.09
N ALA A 452 -24.82 9.39 4.82
CA ALA A 452 -25.90 9.71 3.90
C ALA A 452 -27.19 8.99 4.34
N LYS A 453 -27.90 9.56 5.30
CA LYS A 453 -29.27 9.19 5.68
C LYS A 453 -30.12 10.43 5.80
#